data_AF-A0AAW0ESA5-F1
#
_entry.id   AF-A0AAW0ESA5-F1
#
_cell.length_a   1.000
_cell.length_b   1.000
_cell.length_c   1.000
_cell.angle_alpha   90.00
_cell.angle_beta   90.00
_cell.angle_gamma   90.00
#
_symmetry.space_group_name_H-M   'P 1'
#
loop_
_entity.id
_entity.type
_entity.pdbx_description
1 polymer ?
#
loop_
_entity_poly.entity_id
_entity_poly.type
_entity_poly.pdbx_seq_one_letter_code
_entity_poly.pdbx_strand_id
1 'polypeptide(L)'
;MNPRPRDVCTAAFDGDAARLQQLVTAAGVYGGRWHSPFFVNTDAAARDALSRWTDAGGDEDGDGAEEEMEELLGEAEMAKLATHPALCAVMQAHSLDAPAADSEAADDDGDDAAPDEEVEEAAEADRQAQRHDLFLYKRLLAHQQHRQSVSQRLQQHGLLRMSTTPPVDHTMYGVLFSSRLVPAEAMEDAAEPETETSGAGAPLQVRWQPSKRSRYAGTPLHWAVLAREHDVVRLLVEQGADHTLGLKALTADGTAPDAAFDGASQKVLDALTPASMAAANESHATLAVLEMAVAAQEAMYADEAAFFVALEDRLRRRKAAYQRRFDDARAQRRREAAEAAVRAEAEEAEEDGGEEEDEEEDEEEDG
;
A
#
# COMPACT_ATOMS: atom_id res chain seq x y z
N MET A 1 -13.70 -29.58 27.48
CA MET A 1 -12.77 -28.90 26.56
C MET A 1 -13.57 -28.55 25.31
N ASN A 2 -13.84 -27.27 25.05
CA ASN A 2 -14.52 -26.89 23.82
C ASN A 2 -13.61 -27.27 22.63
N PRO A 3 -14.17 -27.93 21.58
CA PRO A 3 -13.39 -28.24 20.40
C PRO A 3 -12.92 -26.93 19.76
N ARG A 4 -11.62 -26.80 19.49
CA ARG A 4 -11.08 -25.59 18.85
C ARG A 4 -11.73 -25.40 17.47
N PRO A 5 -12.08 -24.15 17.08
CA PRO A 5 -12.70 -23.89 15.79
C PRO A 5 -11.81 -24.35 14.63
N ARG A 6 -12.44 -24.91 13.59
CA ARG A 6 -11.76 -25.51 12.43
C ARG A 6 -11.73 -24.60 11.20
N ASP A 7 -12.49 -23.52 11.20
CA ASP A 7 -12.59 -22.54 10.12
C ASP A 7 -12.64 -21.11 10.66
N VAL A 8 -12.33 -20.15 9.79
CA VAL A 8 -12.15 -18.72 10.14
C VAL A 8 -13.45 -18.09 10.63
N CYS A 9 -14.60 -18.47 10.05
CA CYS A 9 -15.91 -17.91 10.43
C CYS A 9 -16.31 -18.37 11.83
N THR A 10 -16.10 -19.65 12.16
CA THR A 10 -16.36 -20.17 13.50
C THR A 10 -15.39 -19.59 14.54
N ALA A 11 -14.11 -19.44 14.20
CA ALA A 11 -13.15 -18.78 15.09
C ALA A 11 -13.55 -17.32 15.38
N ALA A 12 -14.06 -16.61 14.37
CA ALA A 12 -14.54 -15.24 14.53
C ALA A 12 -15.80 -15.14 15.40
N PHE A 13 -16.72 -16.10 15.26
CA PHE A 13 -17.92 -16.18 16.09
C PHE A 13 -17.62 -16.52 17.56
N ASP A 14 -16.64 -17.41 17.80
CA ASP A 14 -16.26 -17.85 19.15
C ASP A 14 -15.35 -16.85 19.89
N GLY A 15 -14.95 -15.75 19.25
CA GLY A 15 -14.03 -14.77 19.83
C GLY A 15 -12.56 -15.22 19.87
N ASP A 16 -12.20 -16.32 19.19
CA ASP A 16 -10.85 -16.90 19.24
C ASP A 16 -9.90 -16.24 18.22
N ALA A 17 -9.43 -15.04 18.57
CA ALA A 17 -8.49 -14.27 17.76
C ALA A 17 -7.20 -15.06 17.44
N ALA A 18 -6.65 -15.79 18.40
CA ALA A 18 -5.43 -16.58 18.19
C ALA A 18 -5.64 -17.70 17.16
N ARG A 19 -6.78 -18.39 17.24
CA ARG A 19 -7.12 -19.43 16.26
C ARG A 19 -7.42 -18.85 14.88
N LEU A 20 -8.07 -17.69 14.83
CA LEU A 20 -8.32 -16.96 13.59
C LEU A 20 -7.00 -16.67 12.86
N GLN A 21 -6.02 -16.12 13.58
CA GLN A 21 -4.67 -15.87 13.04
C GLN A 21 -4.03 -17.15 12.51
N GLN A 22 -4.05 -18.23 13.30
CA GLN A 22 -3.49 -19.53 12.89
C GLN A 22 -4.13 -20.10 11.62
N LEU A 23 -5.44 -19.95 11.47
CA LEU A 23 -6.16 -20.50 10.31
C LEU A 23 -5.88 -19.72 9.04
N VAL A 24 -5.76 -18.39 9.14
CA VAL A 24 -5.40 -17.55 8.00
C VAL A 24 -3.94 -17.76 7.61
N THR A 25 -3.02 -17.88 8.57
CA THR A 25 -1.61 -18.18 8.26
C THR A 25 -1.44 -19.57 7.64
N ALA A 26 -2.13 -20.58 8.17
CA ALA A 26 -2.12 -21.93 7.61
C ALA A 26 -2.70 -22.01 6.19
N ALA A 27 -3.52 -21.03 5.77
CA ALA A 27 -4.00 -20.93 4.40
C ALA A 27 -2.94 -20.45 3.39
N GLY A 28 -1.68 -20.30 3.83
CA GLY A 28 -0.54 -19.98 2.96
C GLY A 28 -0.48 -18.52 2.57
N VAL A 29 -0.92 -17.61 3.44
CA VAL A 29 -0.76 -16.17 3.21
C VAL A 29 0.71 -15.80 3.40
N TYR A 30 1.37 -15.43 2.30
CA TYR A 30 2.68 -14.77 2.27
C TYR A 30 3.73 -15.42 3.20
N GLY A 31 4.13 -16.65 2.87
CA GLY A 31 5.08 -17.44 3.68
C GLY A 31 4.53 -17.97 5.00
N GLY A 32 3.22 -17.91 5.25
CA GLY A 32 2.57 -18.46 6.44
C GLY A 32 2.69 -17.55 7.67
N ARG A 33 2.85 -16.23 7.47
CA ARG A 33 2.98 -15.25 8.55
C ARG A 33 1.73 -14.38 8.62
N TRP A 34 1.35 -13.97 9.84
CA TRP A 34 0.22 -13.08 10.05
C TRP A 34 0.61 -11.63 9.81
N HIS A 35 1.72 -11.21 10.43
CA HIS A 35 2.32 -9.90 10.18
C HIS A 35 3.30 -9.99 9.01
N SER A 36 3.31 -8.94 8.19
CA SER A 36 4.28 -8.78 7.11
C SER A 36 5.69 -8.64 7.71
N PRO A 37 6.69 -9.39 7.24
CA PRO A 37 8.08 -9.17 7.65
C PRO A 37 8.63 -7.84 7.12
N PHE A 38 7.94 -7.24 6.14
CA PHE A 38 8.31 -5.99 5.49
C PHE A 38 7.63 -4.76 6.09
N PHE A 39 7.17 -4.84 7.34
CA PHE A 39 6.53 -3.69 7.99
C PHE A 39 7.42 -2.45 7.88
N VAL A 40 6.84 -1.36 7.36
CA VAL A 40 7.47 -0.04 7.31
C VAL A 40 6.61 0.87 8.16
N ASN A 41 7.25 1.64 9.05
CA ASN A 41 6.54 2.66 9.80
C ASN A 41 6.18 3.83 8.85
N THR A 42 4.88 4.02 8.61
CA THR A 42 4.35 5.08 7.74
C THR A 42 3.78 6.27 8.51
N ASP A 43 3.96 6.31 9.83
CA ASP A 43 3.43 7.37 10.68
C ASP A 43 3.95 8.75 10.25
N ALA A 44 3.22 9.80 10.62
CA ALA A 44 3.58 11.19 10.31
C ALA A 44 5.04 11.53 10.69
N ALA A 45 5.56 10.98 11.80
CA ALA A 45 6.95 11.19 12.22
C ALA A 45 7.97 10.53 11.25
N ALA A 46 7.68 9.33 10.76
CA ALA A 46 8.52 8.64 9.79
C ALA A 46 8.51 9.34 8.43
N ARG A 47 7.33 9.82 8.00
CA ARG A 47 7.18 10.65 6.79
C ARG A 47 7.93 11.98 6.92
N ASP A 48 7.83 12.65 8.06
CA ASP A 48 8.57 13.89 8.31
C ASP A 48 10.08 13.64 8.32
N ALA A 49 10.55 12.53 8.90
CA ALA A 49 11.95 12.13 8.84
C ALA A 49 12.41 11.91 7.40
N LEU A 50 11.63 11.19 6.58
CA LEU A 50 11.91 10.97 5.16
C LEU A 50 12.02 12.30 4.39
N SER A 51 11.15 13.26 4.69
CA SER A 51 11.14 14.58 4.04
C SER A 51 12.35 15.45 4.42
N ARG A 52 12.86 15.29 5.64
CA ARG A 52 14.01 16.05 6.18
C ARG A 52 15.35 15.39 5.89
N TRP A 53 15.36 14.18 5.35
CA TRP A 53 16.58 13.42 5.14
C TRP A 53 17.38 14.01 3.97
N THR A 54 18.13 15.05 4.30
CA THR A 54 19.23 15.64 3.53
C THR A 54 20.42 14.72 3.66
N ASP A 55 21.01 14.33 2.52
CA ASP A 55 22.15 13.43 2.41
C ASP A 55 23.20 13.71 3.49
N ALA A 56 23.27 12.83 4.49
CA ALA A 56 24.34 12.79 5.47
C ALA A 56 24.53 11.32 5.82
N GLY A 57 25.75 10.84 5.59
CA GLY A 57 26.17 9.44 5.71
C GLY A 57 25.52 8.71 6.88
N GLY A 58 24.93 7.57 6.55
CA GLY A 58 24.35 6.61 7.47
C GLY A 58 24.63 5.25 6.89
N ASP A 59 25.81 4.75 7.25
CA ASP A 59 26.39 3.47 6.88
C ASP A 59 25.48 2.28 7.22
N GLU A 60 25.75 1.21 6.48
CA GLU A 60 25.48 -0.21 6.78
C GLU A 60 24.00 -0.66 6.63
N ASP A 61 23.78 -1.72 5.83
CA ASP A 61 22.56 -2.55 5.71
C ASP A 61 21.81 -2.51 4.36
N GLY A 62 22.39 -1.94 3.29
CA GLY A 62 21.76 -1.94 1.95
C GLY A 62 21.71 -3.31 1.26
N ASP A 63 22.87 -3.97 1.08
CA ASP A 63 22.94 -5.23 0.32
C ASP A 63 22.35 -6.42 1.10
N GLY A 64 22.62 -6.52 2.40
CA GLY A 64 22.12 -7.64 3.22
C GLY A 64 20.61 -7.64 3.40
N ALA A 65 19.97 -6.46 3.44
CA ALA A 65 18.52 -6.37 3.60
C ALA A 65 17.75 -6.73 2.32
N GLU A 66 18.34 -6.52 1.14
CA GLU A 66 17.74 -6.97 -0.12
C GLU A 66 17.86 -8.48 -0.29
N GLU A 67 19.00 -9.07 0.06
CA GLU A 67 19.18 -10.53 0.12
C GLU A 67 18.24 -11.18 1.15
N GLU A 68 18.06 -10.58 2.33
CA GLU A 68 17.10 -11.06 3.34
C GLU A 68 15.65 -10.97 2.82
N MET A 69 15.32 -9.91 2.08
CA MET A 69 14.01 -9.76 1.45
C MET A 69 13.76 -10.84 0.39
N GLU A 70 14.77 -11.19 -0.41
CA GLU A 70 14.72 -12.26 -1.41
C GLU A 70 14.67 -13.67 -0.79
N GLU A 71 15.30 -13.88 0.36
CA GLU A 71 15.17 -15.13 1.10
C GLU A 71 13.77 -15.29 1.70
N LEU A 72 13.20 -14.20 2.22
CA LEU A 72 11.88 -14.18 2.84
C LEU A 72 10.73 -14.24 1.82
N LEU A 73 10.91 -13.63 0.65
CA LEU A 73 9.98 -13.65 -0.47
C LEU A 73 10.42 -14.71 -1.46
N GLY A 74 9.72 -15.82 -1.55
CA GLY A 74 10.04 -16.83 -2.55
C GLY A 74 10.10 -16.24 -3.98
N GLU A 75 10.86 -16.85 -4.88
CA GLU A 75 11.14 -16.35 -6.23
C GLU A 75 9.89 -15.86 -6.99
N ALA A 76 8.75 -16.54 -6.82
CA ALA A 76 7.49 -16.17 -7.46
C ALA A 76 6.86 -14.87 -6.92
N GLU A 77 7.06 -14.55 -5.65
CA GLU A 77 6.58 -13.31 -5.02
C GLU A 77 7.49 -12.14 -5.39
N MET A 78 8.81 -12.37 -5.44
CA MET A 78 9.77 -11.41 -5.96
C MET A 78 9.51 -11.06 -7.43
N ALA A 79 9.22 -12.06 -8.28
CA ALA A 79 8.87 -11.81 -9.67
C ALA A 79 7.59 -10.97 -9.83
N LYS A 80 6.60 -11.15 -8.95
CA LYS A 80 5.37 -10.32 -8.95
C LYS A 80 5.64 -8.88 -8.52
N LEU A 81 6.54 -8.67 -7.57
CA LEU A 81 6.94 -7.33 -7.15
C LEU A 81 7.75 -6.63 -8.23
N ALA A 82 8.70 -7.31 -8.85
CA ALA A 82 9.53 -6.77 -9.93
C ALA A 82 8.71 -6.37 -11.17
N THR A 83 7.60 -7.07 -11.44
CA THR A 83 6.66 -6.76 -12.53
C THR A 83 5.50 -5.86 -12.10
N HIS A 84 5.51 -5.33 -10.88
CA HIS A 84 4.44 -4.48 -10.38
C HIS A 84 4.40 -3.14 -11.14
N PRO A 85 3.27 -2.75 -11.74
CA PRO A 85 3.20 -1.62 -12.66
C PRO A 85 3.61 -0.29 -12.01
N ALA A 86 3.25 -0.08 -10.73
CA ALA A 86 3.65 1.13 -10.01
C ALA A 86 5.17 1.20 -9.79
N LEU A 87 5.80 0.06 -9.45
CA LEU A 87 7.26 0.02 -9.26
C LEU A 87 7.98 0.25 -10.58
N CYS A 88 7.54 -0.42 -11.66
CA CYS A 88 8.10 -0.21 -12.99
C CYS A 88 7.96 1.25 -13.45
N ALA A 89 6.80 1.88 -13.22
CA ALA A 89 6.56 3.27 -13.56
C ALA A 89 7.48 4.22 -12.79
N VAL A 90 7.65 4.01 -11.47
CA VAL A 90 8.56 4.82 -10.64
C VAL A 90 10.02 4.63 -11.06
N MET A 91 10.45 3.38 -11.28
CA MET A 91 11.80 3.08 -11.76
C MET A 91 12.08 3.75 -13.12
N GLN A 92 11.14 3.67 -14.07
CA GLN A 92 11.28 4.32 -15.38
C GLN A 92 11.28 5.85 -15.28
N ALA A 93 10.37 6.42 -14.49
CA ALA A 93 10.24 7.87 -14.36
C ALA A 93 11.46 8.51 -13.67
N HIS A 94 12.05 7.80 -12.71
CA HIS A 94 13.09 8.35 -11.85
C HIS A 94 14.50 7.83 -12.11
N SER A 95 14.70 6.88 -13.02
CA SER A 95 16.05 6.38 -13.38
C SER A 95 17.04 7.51 -13.64
N LEU A 96 18.20 7.42 -13.00
CA LEU A 96 19.36 8.30 -13.19
C LEU A 96 20.22 7.87 -14.39
N ASP A 97 20.06 6.62 -14.86
CA ASP A 97 20.85 6.02 -15.96
C ASP A 97 20.23 6.26 -17.34
N ALA A 98 19.10 6.98 -17.42
CA ALA A 98 18.53 7.33 -18.72
C ALA A 98 19.50 8.30 -19.44
N PRO A 99 19.97 7.97 -20.66
CA PRO A 99 20.69 8.96 -21.45
C PRO A 99 19.76 10.16 -21.62
N ALA A 100 20.32 11.36 -21.64
CA ALA A 100 19.64 12.58 -22.05
C ALA A 100 19.17 12.45 -23.52
N ALA A 101 18.21 11.56 -23.78
CA ALA A 101 17.52 11.35 -25.03
C ALA A 101 16.50 12.48 -25.18
N ASP A 102 17.05 13.67 -25.37
CA ASP A 102 16.43 14.86 -25.97
C ASP A 102 17.48 15.97 -26.24
N SER A 103 18.79 15.68 -26.16
CA SER A 103 19.82 16.53 -26.77
C SER A 103 20.26 15.99 -28.13
N GLU A 104 19.30 15.72 -29.02
CA GLU A 104 19.56 15.74 -30.46
C GLU A 104 19.66 17.21 -30.91
N ALA A 105 20.79 17.85 -30.58
CA ALA A 105 21.27 19.07 -31.25
C ALA A 105 22.63 19.47 -30.65
N ALA A 106 23.67 18.71 -30.99
CA ALA A 106 25.01 19.25 -31.24
C ALA A 106 25.85 18.07 -31.76
N ASP A 107 25.86 17.92 -33.08
CA ASP A 107 27.07 17.52 -33.77
C ASP A 107 28.17 18.47 -33.29
N ASP A 108 29.20 17.98 -32.58
CA ASP A 108 30.57 18.46 -32.78
C ASP A 108 31.57 17.54 -32.09
N ASP A 109 32.74 17.46 -32.70
CA ASP A 109 33.72 16.40 -32.57
C ASP A 109 34.32 16.18 -31.18
N GLY A 110 34.43 14.90 -30.81
CA GLY A 110 35.66 14.30 -30.28
C GLY A 110 36.38 15.00 -29.13
N ASP A 111 35.82 14.96 -27.92
CA ASP A 111 36.63 14.78 -26.71
C ASP A 111 35.76 14.19 -25.58
N ASP A 112 35.67 12.85 -25.55
CA ASP A 112 35.15 12.09 -24.41
C ASP A 112 36.21 12.13 -23.28
N ALA A 113 36.51 13.33 -22.78
CA ALA A 113 37.31 13.50 -21.58
C ALA A 113 36.48 12.98 -20.39
N ALA A 114 37.06 12.01 -19.68
CA ALA A 114 36.46 11.37 -18.52
C ALA A 114 35.91 12.41 -17.53
N PRO A 115 34.75 12.17 -16.89
CA PRO A 115 34.20 13.11 -15.92
C PRO A 115 35.19 13.36 -14.79
N ASP A 116 35.21 14.59 -14.27
CA ASP A 116 35.98 14.95 -13.09
C ASP A 116 35.63 14.00 -11.93
N GLU A 117 36.64 13.47 -11.23
CA GLU A 117 36.46 12.45 -10.18
C GLU A 117 35.41 12.87 -9.13
N GLU A 118 35.36 14.16 -8.78
CA GLU A 118 34.37 14.71 -7.83
C GLU A 118 32.92 14.63 -8.33
N VAL A 119 32.69 14.76 -9.64
CA VAL A 119 31.35 14.66 -10.25
C VAL A 119 30.91 13.20 -10.31
N GLU A 120 31.85 12.29 -10.57
CA GLU A 120 31.60 10.85 -10.58
C GLU A 120 31.28 10.32 -9.18
N GLU A 121 32.03 10.73 -8.15
CA GLU A 121 31.77 10.36 -6.75
C GLU A 121 30.37 10.84 -6.29
N ALA A 122 30.01 12.09 -6.61
CA ALA A 122 28.68 12.62 -6.31
C ALA A 122 27.56 11.88 -7.06
N ALA A 123 27.82 11.46 -8.30
CA ALA A 123 26.89 10.67 -9.10
C ALA A 123 26.70 9.25 -8.53
N GLU A 124 27.76 8.62 -8.01
CA GLU A 124 27.69 7.33 -7.32
C GLU A 124 26.87 7.42 -6.03
N ALA A 125 27.10 8.45 -5.23
CA ALA A 125 26.32 8.69 -4.01
C ALA A 125 24.82 8.87 -4.31
N ASP A 126 24.48 9.61 -5.36
CA ASP A 126 23.09 9.78 -5.81
C ASP A 126 22.46 8.45 -6.28
N ARG A 127 23.23 7.62 -7.01
CA ARG A 127 22.79 6.28 -7.45
C ARG A 127 22.54 5.36 -6.24
N GLN A 128 23.45 5.33 -5.28
CA GLN A 128 23.31 4.49 -4.08
C GLN A 128 22.08 4.90 -3.26
N ALA A 129 21.90 6.20 -3.06
CA ALA A 129 20.77 6.71 -2.32
C ALA A 129 19.44 6.51 -3.06
N GLN A 130 19.44 6.57 -4.40
CA GLN A 130 18.27 6.17 -5.22
C GLN A 130 17.95 4.68 -5.04
N ARG A 131 18.95 3.79 -5.05
CA ARG A 131 18.74 2.35 -4.83
C ARG A 131 18.08 2.10 -3.47
N HIS A 132 18.52 2.80 -2.43
CA HIS A 132 17.90 2.72 -1.11
C HIS A 132 16.44 3.20 -1.11
N ASP A 133 16.14 4.33 -1.76
CA ASP A 133 14.77 4.85 -1.88
C ASP A 133 13.85 3.87 -2.65
N LEU A 134 14.36 3.25 -3.73
CA LEU A 134 13.64 2.22 -4.49
C LEU A 134 13.43 0.94 -3.67
N PHE A 135 14.41 0.55 -2.85
CA PHE A 135 14.28 -0.59 -1.95
C PHE A 135 13.19 -0.35 -0.89
N LEU A 136 13.13 0.85 -0.29
CA LEU A 136 12.04 1.22 0.61
C LEU A 136 10.67 1.17 -0.08
N TYR A 137 10.59 1.63 -1.34
CA TYR A 137 9.36 1.55 -2.15
C TYR A 137 8.93 0.09 -2.37
N LYS A 138 9.87 -0.78 -2.74
CA LYS A 138 9.66 -2.23 -2.92
C LYS A 138 9.15 -2.89 -1.64
N ARG A 139 9.74 -2.54 -0.48
CA ARG A 139 9.35 -3.04 0.84
C ARG A 139 7.91 -2.63 1.21
N LEU A 140 7.51 -1.39 0.94
CA LEU A 140 6.14 -0.92 1.14
C LEU A 140 5.15 -1.68 0.26
N LEU A 141 5.46 -1.87 -1.03
CA LEU A 141 4.60 -2.66 -1.92
C LEU A 141 4.45 -4.11 -1.46
N ALA A 142 5.54 -4.74 -1.00
CA ALA A 142 5.50 -6.07 -0.42
C ALA A 142 4.58 -6.12 0.81
N HIS A 143 4.69 -5.13 1.69
CA HIS A 143 3.78 -4.97 2.83
C HIS A 143 2.31 -4.83 2.40
N GLN A 144 2.03 -4.03 1.38
CA GLN A 144 0.69 -3.83 0.85
C GLN A 144 0.11 -5.14 0.27
N GLN A 145 0.90 -5.86 -0.53
CA GLN A 145 0.50 -7.15 -1.12
C GLN A 145 0.22 -8.21 -0.05
N HIS A 146 1.06 -8.28 0.98
CA HIS A 146 0.85 -9.14 2.14
C HIS A 146 -0.53 -8.88 2.76
N ARG A 147 -0.82 -7.62 3.10
CA ARG A 147 -2.09 -7.24 3.72
C ARG A 147 -3.29 -7.50 2.80
N GLN A 148 -3.15 -7.26 1.49
CA GLN A 148 -4.21 -7.60 0.52
C GLN A 148 -4.48 -9.11 0.48
N SER A 149 -3.45 -9.95 0.60
CA SER A 149 -3.60 -11.41 0.67
C SER A 149 -4.35 -11.85 1.94
N VAL A 150 -4.00 -11.26 3.09
CA VAL A 150 -4.73 -11.48 4.37
C VAL A 150 -6.19 -11.04 4.20
N SER A 151 -6.42 -9.82 3.71
CA SER A 151 -7.74 -9.24 3.48
C SER A 151 -8.60 -10.13 2.58
N GLN A 152 -8.05 -10.62 1.47
CA GLN A 152 -8.76 -11.52 0.55
C GLN A 152 -9.24 -12.81 1.24
N ARG A 153 -8.46 -13.35 2.17
CA ARG A 153 -8.87 -14.51 2.99
C ARG A 153 -9.98 -14.15 3.97
N LEU A 154 -9.88 -12.97 4.60
CA LEU A 154 -10.90 -12.47 5.53
C LEU A 154 -12.23 -12.11 4.86
N GLN A 155 -12.23 -11.88 3.54
CA GLN A 155 -13.44 -11.61 2.76
C GLN A 155 -14.18 -12.87 2.31
N GLN A 156 -13.65 -14.07 2.57
CA GLN A 156 -14.28 -15.32 2.15
C GLN A 156 -15.56 -15.60 2.96
N HIS A 157 -16.70 -15.64 2.29
CA HIS A 157 -17.99 -16.01 2.89
C HIS A 157 -17.99 -17.49 3.31
N GLY A 158 -18.41 -17.76 4.55
CA GLY A 158 -18.52 -19.10 5.09
C GLY A 158 -19.76 -19.29 5.96
N LEU A 159 -20.21 -20.54 6.04
CA LEU A 159 -21.22 -20.98 7.02
C LEU A 159 -20.52 -21.29 8.36
N LEU A 160 -21.22 -21.03 9.45
CA LEU A 160 -20.74 -21.32 10.81
C LEU A 160 -20.78 -22.84 11.06
N ARG A 161 -19.69 -23.43 11.56
CA ARG A 161 -19.57 -24.87 11.83
C ARG A 161 -19.53 -25.13 13.31
N MET A 162 -20.67 -25.52 13.89
CA MET A 162 -20.73 -25.86 15.32
C MET A 162 -20.80 -27.36 15.51
N SER A 163 -19.97 -27.89 16.43
CA SER A 163 -20.05 -29.30 16.83
C SER A 163 -21.17 -29.47 17.85
N THR A 164 -22.19 -30.27 17.51
CA THR A 164 -23.24 -30.67 18.46
C THR A 164 -22.82 -31.87 19.31
N THR A 165 -21.94 -32.73 18.77
CA THR A 165 -21.34 -33.89 19.44
C THR A 165 -19.94 -34.16 18.87
N PRO A 166 -18.85 -33.90 19.63
CA PRO A 166 -17.50 -34.25 19.20
C PRO A 166 -17.35 -35.79 19.05
N PRO A 167 -16.58 -36.34 18.08
CA PRO A 167 -15.67 -35.66 17.16
C PRO A 167 -16.12 -35.60 15.68
N VAL A 168 -17.32 -36.07 15.31
CA VAL A 168 -17.64 -36.37 13.89
C VAL A 168 -18.73 -35.49 13.27
N ASP A 169 -19.69 -34.95 14.02
CA ASP A 169 -20.81 -34.20 13.42
C ASP A 169 -20.64 -32.68 13.59
N HIS A 170 -20.36 -32.00 12.47
CA HIS A 170 -20.31 -30.54 12.37
C HIS A 170 -21.57 -30.07 11.67
N THR A 171 -22.46 -29.40 12.39
CA THR A 171 -23.66 -28.82 11.79
C THR A 171 -23.33 -27.44 11.23
N MET A 172 -23.77 -27.19 9.99
CA MET A 172 -23.66 -25.88 9.33
C MET A 172 -24.81 -24.97 9.77
N TYR A 173 -24.50 -23.71 10.06
CA TYR A 173 -25.46 -22.66 10.36
C TYR A 173 -25.23 -21.48 9.42
N GLY A 174 -26.32 -21.02 8.80
CA GLY A 174 -26.35 -19.75 8.09
C GLY A 174 -26.97 -18.65 8.95
N VAL A 175 -26.95 -17.43 8.44
CA VAL A 175 -27.54 -16.25 9.09
C VAL A 175 -29.03 -16.18 8.76
N LEU A 176 -29.90 -16.12 9.77
CA LEU A 176 -31.35 -15.93 9.60
C LEU A 176 -31.81 -14.71 10.40
N PHE A 177 -32.92 -14.09 9.99
CA PHE A 177 -33.57 -13.08 10.82
C PHE A 177 -34.86 -13.59 11.46
N SER A 178 -35.25 -12.94 12.55
CA SER A 178 -36.55 -13.05 13.18
C SER A 178 -37.13 -11.65 13.31
N SER A 179 -38.41 -11.47 13.01
CA SER A 179 -39.10 -10.20 13.22
C SER A 179 -40.06 -10.30 14.41
N ARG A 180 -40.16 -9.24 15.20
CA ARG A 180 -41.15 -9.08 16.27
C ARG A 180 -41.81 -7.72 16.12
N LEU A 181 -43.11 -7.66 16.41
CA LEU A 181 -43.82 -6.39 16.51
C LEU A 181 -43.43 -5.73 17.83
N VAL A 182 -42.96 -4.48 17.79
CA VAL A 182 -42.73 -3.69 19.00
C VAL A 182 -44.09 -3.16 19.46
N PRO A 183 -44.55 -3.53 20.67
CA PRO A 183 -45.78 -2.96 21.22
C PRO A 183 -45.58 -1.45 21.45
N ALA A 184 -46.58 -0.65 21.07
CA ALA A 184 -46.53 0.81 21.18
C ALA A 184 -46.23 1.33 22.61
N GLU A 185 -46.52 0.53 23.63
CA GLU A 185 -46.34 0.85 25.06
C GLU A 185 -44.87 0.97 25.50
N ALA A 186 -43.90 0.50 24.70
CA ALA A 186 -42.46 0.61 25.02
C ALA A 186 -41.81 1.93 24.54
N MET A 187 -42.56 2.80 23.83
CA MET A 187 -42.09 4.11 23.34
C MET A 187 -42.43 5.28 24.27
N GLU A 188 -43.13 5.04 25.39
CA GLU A 188 -43.64 6.10 26.29
C GLU A 188 -42.56 6.89 27.08
N ASP A 189 -41.27 6.57 26.97
CA ASP A 189 -40.19 7.35 27.59
C ASP A 189 -39.60 8.47 26.69
N ALA A 190 -40.16 8.69 25.49
CA ALA A 190 -39.71 9.75 24.57
C ALA A 190 -40.87 10.64 24.10
N ALA A 191 -41.23 11.62 24.95
CA ALA A 191 -41.85 12.92 24.65
C ALA A 191 -42.80 13.05 23.43
N GLU A 192 -44.09 13.21 23.74
CA GLU A 192 -45.18 13.85 22.95
C GLU A 192 -44.79 15.22 22.32
N PRO A 193 -45.39 15.68 21.20
CA PRO A 193 -46.84 15.61 21.00
C PRO A 193 -47.39 15.20 19.61
N GLU A 194 -48.53 14.52 19.71
CA GLU A 194 -49.76 14.62 18.90
C GLU A 194 -49.66 15.10 17.44
N THR A 195 -49.78 14.15 16.51
CA THR A 195 -50.60 14.34 15.30
C THR A 195 -51.28 13.02 14.93
N GLU A 196 -52.60 12.99 15.02
CA GLU A 196 -53.45 11.93 14.51
C GLU A 196 -53.31 11.85 12.98
N THR A 197 -52.42 11.00 12.49
CA THR A 197 -52.42 10.57 11.09
C THR A 197 -52.42 9.05 11.01
N SER A 198 -53.62 8.50 10.83
CA SER A 198 -53.93 7.33 10.00
C SER A 198 -52.86 6.23 9.91
N GLY A 199 -53.03 5.18 10.72
CA GLY A 199 -52.50 3.83 10.41
C GLY A 199 -51.00 3.65 10.61
N ALA A 200 -50.47 4.03 11.77
CA ALA A 200 -49.11 3.65 12.16
C ALA A 200 -49.04 2.14 12.42
N GLY A 201 -48.62 1.37 11.43
CA GLY A 201 -48.24 -0.03 11.64
C GLY A 201 -47.16 -0.08 12.71
N ALA A 202 -47.36 -0.88 13.75
CA ALA A 202 -46.38 -1.04 14.83
C ALA A 202 -44.98 -1.36 14.24
N PRO A 203 -43.91 -0.70 14.70
CA PRO A 203 -42.59 -0.90 14.11
C PRO A 203 -42.16 -2.35 14.28
N LEU A 204 -41.66 -2.95 13.20
CA LEU A 204 -41.12 -4.31 13.20
C LEU A 204 -39.65 -4.26 13.63
N GLN A 205 -39.34 -4.90 14.76
CA GLN A 205 -37.97 -5.14 15.20
C GLN A 205 -37.44 -6.39 14.48
N VAL A 206 -36.30 -6.26 13.79
CA VAL A 206 -35.64 -7.36 13.09
C VAL A 206 -34.39 -7.75 13.85
N ARG A 207 -34.21 -9.03 14.17
CA ARG A 207 -33.04 -9.57 14.86
C ARG A 207 -32.40 -10.71 14.07
N TRP A 208 -31.09 -10.68 13.91
CA TRP A 208 -30.29 -11.69 13.23
C TRP A 208 -29.74 -12.75 14.20
N GLN A 209 -29.76 -14.01 13.78
CA GLN A 209 -29.31 -15.16 14.57
C GLN A 209 -28.79 -16.31 13.69
N PRO A 210 -27.83 -17.13 14.18
CA PRO A 210 -27.42 -18.36 13.51
C PRO A 210 -28.58 -19.37 13.42
N SER A 211 -28.74 -20.03 12.28
CA SER A 211 -29.79 -21.03 12.06
C SER A 211 -29.35 -22.15 11.13
N LYS A 212 -29.67 -23.39 11.51
CA LYS A 212 -29.47 -24.60 10.68
C LYS A 212 -30.27 -24.59 9.37
N ARG A 213 -31.36 -23.80 9.34
CA ARG A 213 -32.27 -23.72 8.19
C ARG A 213 -31.83 -22.69 7.17
N SER A 214 -31.04 -21.70 7.60
CA SER A 214 -30.53 -20.68 6.69
C SER A 214 -29.27 -21.18 6.00
N ARG A 215 -29.12 -20.74 4.76
CA ARG A 215 -27.93 -20.98 3.94
C ARG A 215 -27.24 -19.68 3.52
N TYR A 216 -27.57 -18.57 4.19
CA TYR A 216 -26.85 -17.31 3.98
C TYR A 216 -25.55 -17.34 4.77
N ALA A 217 -24.44 -17.24 4.05
CA ALA A 217 -23.09 -17.16 4.56
C ALA A 217 -22.68 -15.71 4.75
N GLY A 218 -21.97 -15.46 5.84
CA GLY A 218 -21.33 -14.18 6.14
C GLY A 218 -19.82 -14.29 6.01
N THR A 219 -19.17 -13.14 5.89
CA THR A 219 -17.72 -13.06 6.14
C THR A 219 -17.44 -13.27 7.63
N PRO A 220 -16.21 -13.63 8.03
CA PRO A 220 -15.77 -13.63 9.42
C PRO A 220 -16.22 -12.39 10.21
N LEU A 221 -16.22 -11.21 9.59
CA LEU A 221 -16.65 -9.96 10.23
C LEU A 221 -18.15 -9.94 10.57
N HIS A 222 -19.01 -10.49 9.69
CA HIS A 222 -20.44 -10.64 10.00
C HIS A 222 -20.66 -11.50 11.24
N TRP A 223 -19.90 -12.60 11.35
CA TRP A 223 -20.00 -13.53 12.47
C TRP A 223 -19.49 -12.93 13.78
N ALA A 224 -18.37 -12.22 13.76
CA ALA A 224 -17.84 -11.50 14.92
C ALA A 224 -18.83 -10.43 15.42
N VAL A 225 -19.45 -9.68 14.49
CA VAL A 225 -20.48 -8.69 14.83
C VAL A 225 -21.73 -9.33 15.42
N LEU A 226 -22.20 -10.45 14.86
CA LEU A 226 -23.33 -11.21 15.41
C LEU A 226 -23.06 -11.71 16.82
N ALA A 227 -21.84 -12.16 17.08
CA ALA A 227 -21.40 -12.63 18.39
C ALA A 227 -21.11 -11.49 19.38
N ARG A 228 -21.00 -10.25 18.90
CA ARG A 228 -20.61 -9.05 19.67
C ARG A 228 -19.18 -9.13 20.21
N GLU A 229 -18.29 -9.80 19.48
CA GLU A 229 -16.89 -10.01 19.85
C GLU A 229 -16.03 -8.82 19.44
N HIS A 230 -15.94 -7.81 20.30
CA HIS A 230 -15.31 -6.52 19.98
C HIS A 230 -13.83 -6.63 19.59
N ASP A 231 -13.07 -7.50 20.25
CA ASP A 231 -11.64 -7.66 19.98
C ASP A 231 -11.40 -8.27 18.60
N VAL A 232 -12.25 -9.23 18.21
CA VAL A 232 -12.19 -9.85 16.87
C VAL A 232 -12.67 -8.87 15.80
N VAL A 233 -13.71 -8.05 16.08
CA VAL A 233 -14.16 -7.01 15.15
C VAL A 233 -13.03 -6.02 14.84
N ARG A 234 -12.33 -5.53 15.87
CA ARG A 234 -11.17 -4.64 15.68
C ARG A 234 -10.08 -5.31 14.87
N LEU A 235 -9.66 -6.52 15.29
CA LEU A 235 -8.61 -7.27 14.62
C LEU A 235 -8.92 -7.51 13.14
N LEU A 236 -10.16 -7.89 12.81
CA LEU A 236 -10.54 -8.17 11.42
C LEU A 236 -10.46 -6.91 10.55
N VAL A 237 -10.98 -5.78 11.03
CA VAL A 237 -11.01 -4.52 10.28
C VAL A 237 -9.59 -3.96 10.12
N GLU A 238 -8.79 -3.95 11.18
CA GLU A 238 -7.37 -3.54 11.14
C GLU A 238 -6.56 -4.34 10.10
N GLN A 239 -6.95 -5.60 9.86
CA GLN A 239 -6.28 -6.51 8.92
C GLN A 239 -6.91 -6.50 7.52
N GLY A 240 -7.80 -5.55 7.24
CA GLY A 240 -8.35 -5.36 5.91
C GLY A 240 -9.69 -6.04 5.64
N ALA A 241 -10.40 -6.55 6.65
CA ALA A 241 -11.73 -7.12 6.42
C ALA A 241 -12.69 -6.02 5.93
N ASP A 242 -13.32 -6.27 4.78
CA ASP A 242 -14.24 -5.32 4.18
C ASP A 242 -15.57 -5.30 4.95
N HIS A 243 -15.90 -4.14 5.51
CA HIS A 243 -17.10 -3.88 6.30
C HIS A 243 -18.33 -3.54 5.43
N THR A 244 -18.16 -3.39 4.12
CA THR A 244 -19.23 -3.07 3.17
C THR A 244 -19.80 -4.31 2.48
N LEU A 245 -19.12 -5.46 2.60
CA LEU A 245 -19.61 -6.72 2.05
C LEU A 245 -20.91 -7.11 2.73
N GLY A 246 -21.89 -7.53 1.93
CA GLY A 246 -23.10 -8.17 2.42
C GLY A 246 -22.98 -9.69 2.51
N LEU A 247 -24.11 -10.34 2.78
CA LEU A 247 -24.22 -11.79 2.84
C LEU A 247 -24.24 -12.43 1.45
N LYS A 248 -23.94 -13.73 1.38
CA LYS A 248 -24.11 -14.53 0.16
C LYS A 248 -24.93 -15.76 0.44
N ALA A 249 -25.77 -16.18 -0.49
CA ALA A 249 -26.33 -17.52 -0.42
C ALA A 249 -25.26 -18.56 -0.75
N LEU A 250 -25.25 -19.68 -0.04
CA LEU A 250 -24.47 -20.88 -0.37
C LEU A 250 -25.39 -22.10 -0.42
N THR A 251 -24.93 -23.18 -1.06
CA THR A 251 -25.58 -24.49 -1.03
C THR A 251 -25.35 -25.19 0.31
N ALA A 252 -25.99 -26.35 0.51
CA ALA A 252 -25.78 -27.17 1.72
C ALA A 252 -24.32 -27.63 1.89
N ASP A 253 -23.58 -27.73 0.78
CA ASP A 253 -22.17 -28.14 0.77
C ASP A 253 -21.22 -26.94 0.97
N GLY A 254 -21.76 -25.72 1.11
CA GLY A 254 -20.97 -24.49 1.23
C GLY A 254 -20.42 -23.98 -0.10
N THR A 255 -20.94 -24.45 -1.24
CA THR A 255 -20.57 -23.95 -2.57
C THR A 255 -21.49 -22.82 -3.01
N ALA A 256 -21.08 -22.06 -4.03
CA ALA A 256 -21.93 -21.04 -4.63
C ALA A 256 -23.27 -21.64 -5.09
N PRO A 257 -24.38 -20.90 -4.96
CA PRO A 257 -25.71 -21.39 -5.28
C PRO A 257 -25.84 -21.59 -6.78
N ASP A 258 -26.70 -22.54 -7.20
CA ASP A 258 -26.99 -22.78 -8.62
C ASP A 258 -27.49 -21.50 -9.31
N ALA A 259 -27.36 -21.42 -10.64
CA ALA A 259 -27.77 -20.28 -11.47
C ALA A 259 -29.26 -19.88 -11.36
N ALA A 260 -30.07 -20.66 -10.63
CA ALA A 260 -31.46 -20.38 -10.32
C ALA A 260 -31.66 -19.39 -9.15
N PHE A 261 -30.59 -18.94 -8.49
CA PHE A 261 -30.69 -17.90 -7.46
C PHE A 261 -31.02 -16.55 -8.10
N ASP A 262 -32.20 -16.02 -7.80
CA ASP A 262 -32.67 -14.76 -8.36
C ASP A 262 -31.76 -13.60 -7.90
N GLY A 263 -31.25 -12.82 -8.86
CA GLY A 263 -30.42 -11.65 -8.60
C GLY A 263 -31.10 -10.59 -7.76
N ALA A 264 -32.44 -10.53 -7.73
CA ALA A 264 -33.17 -9.65 -6.81
C ALA A 264 -32.95 -10.02 -5.33
N SER A 265 -32.81 -11.31 -5.03
CA SER A 265 -32.50 -11.79 -3.68
C SER A 265 -31.06 -11.47 -3.28
N GLN A 266 -30.10 -11.56 -4.21
CA GLN A 266 -28.70 -11.23 -3.91
C GLN A 266 -28.52 -9.75 -3.61
N LYS A 267 -29.20 -8.84 -4.32
CA LYS A 267 -29.17 -7.40 -4.02
C LYS A 267 -29.60 -7.07 -2.59
N VAL A 268 -30.59 -7.80 -2.07
CA VAL A 268 -31.01 -7.65 -0.68
C VAL A 268 -29.91 -8.13 0.26
N LEU A 269 -29.28 -9.27 -0.04
CA LEU A 269 -28.17 -9.80 0.77
C LEU A 269 -26.94 -8.89 0.75
N ASP A 270 -26.63 -8.26 -0.39
CA ASP A 270 -25.52 -7.32 -0.54
C ASP A 270 -25.70 -6.08 0.36
N ALA A 271 -26.95 -5.67 0.62
CA ALA A 271 -27.26 -4.57 1.54
C ALA A 271 -27.11 -4.96 3.03
N LEU A 272 -26.99 -6.25 3.35
CA LEU A 272 -26.87 -6.74 4.73
C LEU A 272 -25.41 -6.73 5.20
N THR A 273 -24.88 -5.54 5.39
CA THR A 273 -23.51 -5.34 5.90
C THR A 273 -23.40 -5.66 7.40
N PRO A 274 -22.19 -5.90 7.94
CA PRO A 274 -21.96 -6.03 9.37
C PRO A 274 -22.56 -4.88 10.19
N ALA A 275 -22.40 -3.63 9.73
CA ALA A 275 -22.99 -2.46 10.40
C ALA A 275 -24.53 -2.52 10.46
N SER A 276 -25.18 -2.90 9.35
CA SER A 276 -26.64 -3.04 9.30
C SER A 276 -27.13 -4.12 10.28
N MET A 277 -26.39 -5.21 10.43
CA MET A 277 -26.71 -6.31 11.34
C MET A 277 -26.48 -5.91 12.81
N ALA A 278 -25.42 -5.16 13.10
CA ALA A 278 -25.17 -4.62 14.43
C ALA A 278 -26.30 -3.66 14.86
N ALA A 279 -26.72 -2.77 13.96
CA ALA A 279 -27.81 -1.83 14.19
C ALA A 279 -29.15 -2.54 14.44
N ALA A 280 -29.50 -3.51 13.58
CA ALA A 280 -30.73 -4.31 13.74
C ALA A 280 -30.75 -5.11 15.06
N ASN A 281 -29.60 -5.60 15.51
CA ASN A 281 -29.46 -6.31 16.78
C ASN A 281 -29.30 -5.39 18.01
N GLU A 282 -29.46 -4.07 17.85
CA GLU A 282 -29.30 -3.06 18.91
C GLU A 282 -27.95 -3.16 19.63
N SER A 283 -26.91 -3.56 18.90
CA SER A 283 -25.55 -3.70 19.43
C SER A 283 -24.74 -2.43 19.23
N HIS A 284 -25.16 -1.34 19.89
CA HIS A 284 -24.52 -0.02 19.73
C HIS A 284 -23.03 -0.03 20.08
N ALA A 285 -22.61 -0.81 21.09
CA ALA A 285 -21.20 -0.94 21.44
C ALA A 285 -20.39 -1.59 20.30
N THR A 286 -20.93 -2.63 19.67
CA THR A 286 -20.26 -3.31 18.54
C THR A 286 -20.21 -2.42 17.32
N LEU A 287 -21.26 -1.62 17.07
CA LEU A 287 -21.30 -0.65 15.98
C LEU A 287 -20.26 0.45 16.18
N ALA A 288 -20.16 1.02 17.39
CA ALA A 288 -19.13 2.02 17.71
C ALA A 288 -17.71 1.46 17.57
N VAL A 289 -17.49 0.20 17.97
CA VAL A 289 -16.20 -0.48 17.78
C VAL A 289 -15.88 -0.67 16.29
N LEU A 290 -16.87 -1.05 15.49
CA LEU A 290 -16.72 -1.22 14.04
C LEU A 290 -16.36 0.13 13.38
N GLU A 291 -17.11 1.20 13.68
CA GLU A 291 -16.86 2.54 13.13
C GLU A 291 -15.47 3.06 13.51
N MET A 292 -15.07 2.91 14.78
CA MET A 292 -13.75 3.32 15.24
C MET A 292 -12.62 2.53 14.56
N ALA A 293 -12.81 1.22 14.36
CA ALA A 293 -11.82 0.39 13.67
C ALA A 293 -11.72 0.74 12.17
N VAL A 294 -12.85 1.06 11.52
CA VAL A 294 -12.86 1.51 10.11
C VAL A 294 -12.13 2.85 9.97
N ALA A 295 -12.40 3.81 10.86
CA ALA A 295 -11.71 5.09 10.85
C ALA A 295 -10.19 4.93 11.08
N ALA A 296 -9.78 4.02 11.97
CA ALA A 296 -8.38 3.70 12.20
C ALA A 296 -7.72 3.07 10.95
N GLN A 297 -8.43 2.17 10.28
CA GLN A 297 -7.96 1.52 9.04
C GLN A 297 -7.79 2.55 7.91
N GLU A 298 -8.76 3.45 7.74
CA GLU A 298 -8.68 4.54 6.75
C GLU A 298 -7.50 5.48 7.02
N ALA A 299 -7.27 5.83 8.29
CA ALA A 299 -6.11 6.64 8.69
C ALA A 299 -4.79 5.94 8.33
N MET A 300 -4.66 4.65 8.62
CA MET A 300 -3.46 3.88 8.26
C MET A 300 -3.23 3.86 6.73
N TYR A 301 -4.28 3.66 5.93
CA TYR A 301 -4.16 3.71 4.46
C TYR A 301 -3.77 5.10 3.96
N ALA A 302 -4.29 6.16 4.58
CA ALA A 302 -3.96 7.53 4.23
C ALA A 302 -2.49 7.86 4.55
N ASP A 303 -2.00 7.41 5.71
CA ASP A 303 -0.60 7.58 6.11
C ASP A 303 0.36 6.85 5.17
N GLU A 304 0.03 5.61 4.79
CA GLU A 304 0.80 4.84 3.80
C GLU A 304 0.80 5.50 2.42
N ALA A 305 -0.36 5.97 1.95
CA ALA A 305 -0.46 6.70 0.68
C ALA A 305 0.37 8.00 0.71
N ALA A 306 0.33 8.74 1.82
CA ALA A 306 1.14 9.94 2.01
C ALA A 306 2.64 9.62 2.05
N PHE A 307 3.03 8.45 2.58
CA PHE A 307 4.41 7.99 2.57
C PHE A 307 4.90 7.70 1.15
N PHE A 308 4.09 7.04 0.30
CA PHE A 308 4.44 6.84 -1.11
C PHE A 308 4.67 8.16 -1.85
N VAL A 309 3.78 9.14 -1.65
CA VAL A 309 3.93 10.47 -2.25
C VAL A 309 5.22 11.15 -1.79
N ALA A 310 5.54 11.10 -0.50
CA ALA A 310 6.76 11.68 0.04
C ALA A 310 8.04 11.02 -0.54
N LEU A 311 8.00 9.70 -0.76
CA LEU A 311 9.09 8.93 -1.35
C LEU A 311 9.27 9.25 -2.84
N GLU A 312 8.19 9.34 -3.61
CA GLU A 312 8.23 9.74 -5.03
C GLU A 312 8.72 11.19 -5.19
N ASP A 313 8.28 12.10 -4.32
CA ASP A 313 8.77 13.47 -4.28
C ASP A 313 10.27 13.53 -4.01
N ARG A 314 10.78 12.66 -3.12
CA ARG A 314 12.21 12.54 -2.83
C ARG A 314 12.99 12.05 -4.06
N LEU A 315 12.52 10.98 -4.71
CA LEU A 315 13.10 10.47 -5.95
C LEU A 315 13.11 11.53 -7.06
N ARG A 316 12.03 12.31 -7.19
CA ARG A 316 11.94 13.42 -8.15
C ARG A 316 12.95 14.52 -7.86
N ARG A 317 13.08 14.94 -6.59
CA ARG A 317 14.07 15.94 -6.17
C ARG A 317 15.49 15.45 -6.43
N ARG A 318 15.78 14.18 -6.16
CA ARG A 318 17.10 13.58 -6.40
C ARG A 318 17.46 13.58 -7.89
N LYS A 319 16.54 13.13 -8.76
CA LYS A 319 16.74 13.19 -10.21
C LYS A 319 16.97 14.61 -10.71
N ALA A 320 16.21 15.59 -10.21
CA ALA A 320 16.40 16.99 -10.58
C ALA A 320 17.74 17.56 -10.09
N ALA A 321 18.20 17.17 -8.89
CA ALA A 321 19.50 17.57 -8.36
C ALA A 321 20.65 16.96 -9.17
N TYR A 322 20.55 15.67 -9.52
CA TYR A 322 21.50 14.97 -10.38
C TYR A 322 21.63 15.64 -11.76
N GLN A 323 20.49 15.93 -12.41
CA GLN A 323 20.46 16.61 -13.70
C GLN A 323 21.10 18.00 -13.64
N ARG A 324 20.79 18.78 -12.59
CA ARG A 324 21.41 20.10 -12.37
C ARG A 324 22.92 20.02 -12.22
N ARG A 325 23.43 19.07 -11.43
CA ARG A 325 24.89 18.86 -11.27
C ARG A 325 25.56 18.55 -12.60
N PHE A 326 24.94 17.71 -13.42
CA PHE A 326 25.45 17.38 -14.74
C PHE A 326 25.42 18.57 -15.71
N ASP A 327 24.33 19.35 -15.72
CA ASP A 327 24.21 20.56 -16.53
C ASP A 327 25.21 21.63 -16.10
N ASP A 328 25.41 21.82 -14.79
CA ASP A 328 26.37 22.75 -14.22
C ASP A 328 27.82 22.34 -14.59
N ALA A 329 28.16 21.06 -14.48
CA ALA A 329 29.47 20.53 -14.90
C ALA A 329 29.71 20.73 -16.40
N ARG A 330 28.70 20.46 -17.24
CA ARG A 330 28.78 20.71 -18.69
C ARG A 330 28.94 22.20 -19.00
N ALA A 331 28.27 23.08 -18.26
CA ALA A 331 28.40 24.53 -18.41
C ALA A 331 29.78 25.02 -17.96
N GLN A 332 30.34 24.45 -16.89
CA GLN A 332 31.69 24.77 -16.43
C GLN A 332 32.74 24.40 -17.48
N ARG A 333 32.68 23.19 -18.04
CA ARG A 333 33.60 22.77 -19.11
C ARG A 333 33.53 23.66 -20.34
N ARG A 334 32.32 24.11 -20.74
CA ARG A 334 32.17 25.07 -21.85
C ARG A 334 32.83 26.41 -21.55
N ARG A 335 32.81 26.86 -20.29
CA ARG A 335 33.51 28.10 -19.88
C ARG A 335 35.01 27.90 -19.90
N GLU A 336 35.51 26.81 -19.34
CA GLU A 336 36.94 26.48 -19.32
C GLU A 336 37.50 26.32 -20.73
N ALA A 337 36.77 25.65 -21.64
CA ALA A 337 37.16 25.52 -23.05
C ALA A 337 37.16 26.86 -23.78
N ALA A 338 36.15 27.73 -23.54
CA ALA A 338 36.12 29.07 -24.13
C ALA A 338 37.26 29.95 -23.60
N GLU A 339 37.56 29.88 -22.30
CA GLU A 339 38.71 30.59 -21.70
C GLU A 339 40.05 30.06 -22.24
N ALA A 340 40.18 28.75 -22.45
CA ALA A 340 41.35 28.15 -23.05
C ALA A 340 41.53 28.56 -24.53
N ALA A 341 40.44 28.63 -25.30
CA ALA A 341 40.47 29.11 -26.68
C ALA A 341 40.90 30.58 -26.76
N VAL A 342 40.35 31.45 -25.90
CA VAL A 342 40.78 32.86 -25.82
C VAL A 342 42.26 32.98 -25.41
N ARG A 343 42.75 32.11 -24.52
CA ARG A 343 44.17 32.07 -24.16
C ARG A 343 45.04 31.64 -25.34
N ALA A 344 44.63 30.61 -26.09
CA ALA A 344 45.35 30.14 -27.26
C ALA A 344 45.41 31.21 -28.37
N GLU A 345 44.29 31.90 -28.66
CA GLU A 345 44.27 33.02 -29.61
C GLU A 345 45.20 34.17 -29.19
N ALA A 346 45.31 34.44 -27.88
CA ALA A 346 46.23 35.46 -27.37
C ALA A 346 47.71 35.03 -27.50
N GLU A 347 48.02 33.76 -27.24
CA GLU A 347 49.37 33.19 -27.43
C GLU A 347 49.78 33.20 -28.91
N GLU A 348 48.89 32.80 -29.83
CA GLU A 348 49.14 32.87 -31.29
C GLU A 348 49.38 34.31 -31.77
N ALA A 349 48.65 35.29 -31.24
CA ALA A 349 48.84 36.70 -31.60
C ALA A 349 50.15 37.30 -31.06
N GLU A 350 50.68 36.80 -29.94
CA GLU A 350 52.00 37.20 -29.43
C GLU A 350 53.15 36.55 -30.24
N GLU A 351 52.97 35.35 -30.77
CA GLU A 351 53.96 34.70 -31.66
C GLU A 351 54.03 35.39 -33.04
N ASP A 352 52.90 35.77 -33.64
CA ASP A 352 52.85 36.43 -34.97
C ASP A 352 53.36 37.89 -34.91
N GLY A 353 53.24 38.56 -33.76
CA GLY A 353 53.77 39.92 -33.55
C GLY A 353 55.27 40.03 -33.30
N GLY A 354 55.97 38.89 -33.13
CA GLY A 354 57.41 38.83 -32.87
C GLY A 354 58.29 38.69 -34.12
N GLU A 355 57.72 38.41 -35.29
CA GLU A 355 58.47 38.20 -36.54
C GLU A 355 58.64 39.48 -37.39
N GLU A 356 57.96 40.60 -37.07
CA GLU A 356 58.06 41.85 -37.84
C GLU A 356 59.09 42.88 -37.32
N GLU A 357 59.79 42.64 -36.19
CA GLU A 357 60.77 43.60 -35.64
C GLU A 357 62.26 43.33 -35.98
N ASP A 358 62.60 42.27 -36.72
CA ASP A 358 64.00 41.91 -37.05
C ASP A 358 64.44 42.25 -38.50
N GLU A 359 63.63 42.94 -39.33
CA GLU A 359 64.00 43.28 -40.72
C GLU A 359 64.32 44.77 -41.01
N GLU A 360 64.43 45.66 -39.99
CA GLU A 360 64.72 47.10 -40.21
C GLU A 360 66.10 47.59 -39.66
N GLU A 361 67.16 46.76 -39.61
CA GLU A 361 68.50 47.23 -39.18
C GLU A 361 69.66 47.10 -40.20
N ASP A 362 69.44 46.73 -41.48
CA ASP A 362 70.53 46.51 -42.45
C ASP A 362 70.51 47.41 -43.73
N GLU A 363 70.09 48.67 -43.63
CA GLU A 363 70.27 49.66 -44.74
C GLU A 363 70.87 51.02 -44.30
N GLU A 364 71.92 51.05 -43.47
CA GLU A 364 72.77 52.26 -43.33
C GLU A 364 74.27 51.95 -43.15
N GLU A 365 74.92 51.20 -44.08
CA GLU A 365 76.39 51.25 -44.20
C GLU A 365 76.87 50.87 -45.62
N ASP A 366 76.97 51.85 -46.52
CA ASP A 366 78.20 52.08 -47.31
C ASP A 366 78.04 53.28 -48.27
N GLY A 367 78.91 54.27 -48.07
CA GLY A 367 79.16 55.42 -48.94
C GLY A 367 80.56 55.39 -49.56
#